data_AF-A0A1Z9HC29-F1
#
_entry.id   AF-A0A1Z9HC29-F1
#
_cell.length_a   1.000
_cell.length_b   1.000
_cell.length_c   1.000
_cell.angle_alpha   90.00
_cell.angle_beta   90.00
_cell.angle_gamma   90.00
#
_symmetry.space_group_name_H-M   'P 1'
#
loop_
_entity.id
_entity.type
_entity.pdbx_description
1 polymer ?
#
loop_
_entity_poly.entity_id
_entity_poly.type
_entity_poly.pdbx_seq_one_letter_code
_entity_poly.pdbx_strand_id
1 'polypeptide(L)'
;DDLDPEVDLHEIEIPGEGTVWFGSRVFDEGNGTYRYEYAIFNLNVDRSIGSLRLPWDPSNVANVAKHKAPEWHSGEMFTNESWDMSISGGEMVWSADSYTANEMANAVRWANLQNITIITEAEPTTGNVTLDFFKPGSPENLQIQTNVPGTSIPVEAACCFFDGSCTTDFANDCTSAGGDYQGSQVVCASDPCEQPTTGACCIGIDCTDLGPAACAAAGGTSAGLGTRCSDNGCVPQACCLGSGDCLSLLPATCLAVGGSVESTECASASCSTPSCESDVDNDGFVNFNDLIQVLSRWGDCLDCPEDIDASGTVDFNDVLSLLSFWGEC
;
A
#
# COMPACT_ATOMS: atom_id res chain seq x y z
N ASP A 1 25.71 25.63 -9.43
CA ASP A 1 25.37 24.94 -8.17
C ASP A 1 24.39 23.84 -8.50
N ASP A 2 24.94 22.69 -8.87
CA ASP A 2 24.22 21.49 -9.31
C ASP A 2 24.44 20.42 -8.24
N LEU A 3 23.98 20.74 -7.03
CA LEU A 3 23.92 19.79 -5.92
C LEU A 3 22.60 19.05 -6.05
N ASP A 4 22.67 17.74 -6.20
CA ASP A 4 21.50 16.89 -6.25
C ASP A 4 20.77 16.96 -4.89
N PRO A 5 19.55 17.52 -4.81
CA PRO A 5 18.89 17.83 -3.55
C PRO A 5 18.42 16.59 -2.77
N GLU A 6 18.37 15.42 -3.40
CA GLU A 6 17.98 14.16 -2.73
C GLU A 6 19.19 13.35 -2.21
N VAL A 7 20.41 13.90 -2.31
CA VAL A 7 21.56 13.34 -1.59
C VAL A 7 21.46 13.71 -0.13
N ASP A 8 21.38 12.70 0.74
CA ASP A 8 21.52 12.85 2.18
C ASP A 8 23.01 12.94 2.52
N LEU A 9 23.48 14.12 2.92
CA LEU A 9 24.89 14.42 3.13
C LEU A 9 25.16 14.80 4.59
N HIS A 10 26.04 14.03 5.23
CA HIS A 10 26.46 14.21 6.61
C HIS A 10 27.92 14.63 6.68
N GLU A 11 28.18 15.83 7.20
CA GLU A 11 29.51 16.26 7.61
C GLU A 11 29.71 15.92 9.09
N ILE A 12 30.69 15.07 9.38
CA ILE A 12 30.89 14.49 10.72
C ILE A 12 32.26 14.93 11.23
N GLU A 13 32.26 15.86 12.18
CA GLU A 13 33.46 16.29 12.88
C GLU A 13 33.73 15.37 14.08
N ILE A 14 34.91 14.76 14.11
CA ILE A 14 35.40 13.90 15.20
C ILE A 14 36.32 14.74 16.08
N PRO A 15 35.92 15.03 17.34
CA PRO A 15 36.65 15.94 18.20
C PRO A 15 38.12 15.54 18.38
N GLY A 16 39.02 16.45 18.00
CA GLY A 16 40.46 16.26 18.15
C GLY A 16 41.12 15.45 17.03
N GLU A 17 40.39 15.05 15.98
CA GLU A 17 40.94 14.26 14.89
C GLU A 17 40.74 14.88 13.51
N GLY A 18 39.50 15.18 13.13
CA GLY A 18 39.20 15.66 11.79
C GLY A 18 37.76 15.39 11.37
N THR A 19 37.51 15.41 10.07
CA THR A 19 36.18 15.36 9.46
C THR A 19 36.09 14.18 8.48
N VAL A 20 34.96 13.48 8.54
CA VAL A 20 34.50 12.52 7.53
C VAL A 20 33.20 13.02 6.94
N TRP A 21 33.04 12.87 5.64
CA TRP A 21 31.80 13.15 4.93
C TRP A 21 31.19 11.82 4.52
N PHE A 22 29.91 11.66 4.81
CA PHE A 22 29.14 10.51 4.40
C PHE A 22 27.97 10.98 3.54
N GLY A 23 27.87 10.45 2.33
CA GLY A 23 26.78 10.75 1.41
C GLY A 23 26.00 9.48 1.08
N SER A 24 24.69 9.59 1.01
CA SER A 24 23.80 8.49 0.65
C SER A 24 22.70 8.94 -0.28
N ARG A 25 22.32 8.05 -1.20
CA ARG A 25 21.20 8.28 -2.13
C ARG A 25 20.56 6.96 -2.52
N VAL A 26 19.23 6.97 -2.62
CA VAL A 26 18.45 5.84 -3.12
C VAL A 26 17.78 6.22 -4.43
N PHE A 27 17.86 5.35 -5.42
CA PHE A 27 17.16 5.49 -6.69
C PHE A 27 16.13 4.37 -6.82
N ASP A 28 14.89 4.71 -7.16
CA ASP A 28 13.92 3.75 -7.69
C ASP A 28 14.28 3.48 -9.16
N GLU A 29 14.56 2.22 -9.50
CA GLU A 29 14.92 1.81 -10.86
C GLU A 29 13.68 1.53 -11.73
N GLY A 30 12.46 1.71 -11.19
CA GLY A 30 11.19 1.60 -11.90
C GLY A 30 10.79 0.16 -12.27
N ASN A 31 11.49 -0.83 -11.72
CA ASN A 31 11.31 -2.25 -11.97
C ASN A 31 11.12 -3.07 -10.68
N GLY A 32 10.78 -2.41 -9.57
CA GLY A 32 10.67 -3.03 -8.25
C GLY A 32 12.01 -3.24 -7.54
N THR A 33 13.10 -2.67 -8.06
CA THR A 33 14.40 -2.66 -7.38
C THR A 33 14.85 -1.24 -7.04
N TYR A 34 15.61 -1.14 -5.96
CA TYR A 34 16.15 0.11 -5.44
C TYR A 34 17.67 0.07 -5.45
N ARG A 35 18.30 1.11 -5.99
CA ARG A 35 19.75 1.27 -5.98
C ARG A 35 20.16 2.24 -4.87
N TYR A 36 20.92 1.72 -3.92
CA TYR A 36 21.54 2.46 -2.83
C TYR A 36 22.98 2.80 -3.21
N GLU A 37 23.34 4.07 -3.15
CA GLU A 37 24.71 4.55 -3.25
C GLU A 37 25.15 5.13 -1.91
N TYR A 38 26.25 4.61 -1.36
CA TYR A 38 26.89 5.15 -0.17
C TYR A 38 28.30 5.61 -0.53
N ALA A 39 28.65 6.84 -0.16
CA ALA A 39 29.96 7.43 -0.39
C ALA A 39 30.58 7.85 0.94
N ILE A 40 31.81 7.41 1.19
CA ILE A 40 32.58 7.76 2.37
C ILE A 40 33.78 8.55 1.91
N PHE A 41 33.89 9.80 2.34
CA PHE A 41 35.04 10.64 2.09
C PHE A 41 35.72 11.02 3.39
N ASN A 42 36.96 10.59 3.56
CA ASN A 42 37.77 10.99 4.70
C ASN A 42 38.57 12.24 4.33
N LEU A 43 38.20 13.40 4.90
CA LEU A 43 38.92 14.64 4.65
C LEU A 43 40.28 14.60 5.36
N ASN A 44 40.30 14.32 6.66
CA ASN A 44 41.52 14.41 7.46
C ASN A 44 41.60 13.61 8.78
N VAL A 45 40.82 12.56 8.93
CA VAL A 45 40.88 11.70 10.11
C VAL A 45 41.98 10.65 9.98
N ASP A 46 43.00 10.73 10.83
CA ASP A 46 44.15 9.82 10.81
C ASP A 46 43.75 8.36 11.03
N ARG A 47 42.77 8.12 11.91
CA ARG A 47 42.29 6.77 12.20
C ARG A 47 41.66 6.08 10.99
N SER A 48 41.26 6.83 9.96
CA SER A 48 40.68 6.32 8.71
C SER A 48 39.41 5.48 8.92
N ILE A 49 38.67 5.18 7.85
CA ILE A 49 37.49 4.29 7.93
C ILE A 49 37.82 2.95 7.30
N GLY A 50 37.59 1.86 8.03
CA GLY A 50 37.95 0.50 7.62
C GLY A 50 36.76 -0.36 7.21
N SER A 51 35.55 0.03 7.63
CA SER A 51 34.34 -0.72 7.32
C SER A 51 33.09 0.18 7.28
N LEU A 52 32.11 -0.26 6.49
CA LEU A 52 30.74 0.19 6.51
C LEU A 52 29.83 -1.00 6.81
N ARG A 53 28.91 -0.82 7.76
CA ARG A 53 27.91 -1.81 8.15
C ARG A 53 26.52 -1.20 8.07
N LEU A 54 25.55 -1.96 7.59
CA LEU A 54 24.15 -1.55 7.55
C LEU A 54 23.24 -2.72 7.94
N PRO A 55 22.06 -2.46 8.52
CA PRO A 55 21.06 -3.49 8.76
C PRO A 55 20.70 -4.22 7.46
N TRP A 56 20.65 -5.54 7.52
CA TRP A 56 20.33 -6.37 6.37
C TRP A 56 19.50 -7.57 6.80
N ASP A 57 18.28 -7.65 6.26
CA ASP A 57 17.46 -8.85 6.44
C ASP A 57 18.04 -10.01 5.61
N PRO A 58 18.26 -11.20 6.20
CA PRO A 58 18.70 -12.38 5.46
C PRO A 58 17.79 -12.80 4.30
N SER A 59 16.52 -12.36 4.26
CA SER A 59 15.61 -12.58 3.13
C SER A 59 15.96 -11.73 1.91
N ASN A 60 16.67 -10.60 2.11
CA ASN A 60 17.00 -9.68 1.03
C ASN A 60 17.99 -10.31 0.05
N VAL A 61 17.69 -10.13 -1.24
CA VAL A 61 18.62 -10.50 -2.32
C VAL A 61 19.39 -9.26 -2.75
N ALA A 62 20.72 -9.32 -2.66
CA ALA A 62 21.62 -8.29 -3.20
C ALA A 62 21.88 -8.55 -4.69
N ASN A 63 20.96 -8.11 -5.54
CA ASN A 63 21.05 -8.23 -7.01
C ASN A 63 22.35 -7.62 -7.56
N VAL A 64 22.79 -6.51 -6.97
CA VAL A 64 24.14 -5.96 -7.15
C VAL A 64 24.70 -5.60 -5.79
N ALA A 65 25.98 -5.92 -5.58
CA ALA A 65 26.77 -5.54 -4.42
C ALA A 65 28.17 -5.21 -4.93
N LYS A 66 28.55 -3.93 -4.93
CA LYS A 66 29.84 -3.48 -5.47
C LYS A 66 30.49 -2.45 -4.54
N HIS A 67 31.80 -2.61 -4.34
CA HIS A 67 32.68 -1.60 -3.78
C HIS A 67 33.56 -1.02 -4.89
N LYS A 68 33.78 0.29 -4.87
CA LYS A 68 34.72 0.94 -5.76
C LYS A 68 35.53 2.00 -5.01
N ALA A 69 36.83 1.95 -5.25
CA ALA A 69 37.81 2.86 -4.69
C ALA A 69 38.73 3.36 -5.82
N PRO A 70 39.18 4.63 -5.77
CA PRO A 70 40.28 5.09 -6.61
C PRO A 70 41.55 4.28 -6.32
N GLU A 71 42.31 3.94 -7.36
CA GLU A 71 43.60 3.30 -7.18
C GLU A 71 44.61 4.27 -6.56
N TRP A 72 45.38 3.77 -5.60
CA TRP A 72 46.56 4.46 -5.09
C TRP A 72 47.61 4.58 -6.20
N HIS A 73 48.31 5.72 -6.23
CA HIS A 73 49.36 5.96 -7.21
C HIS A 73 50.49 4.93 -7.13
N SER A 74 51.19 4.73 -8.25
CA SER A 74 52.32 3.81 -8.33
C SER A 74 53.42 4.19 -7.33
N GLY A 75 53.76 3.25 -6.43
CA GLY A 75 54.78 3.42 -5.40
C GLY A 75 54.22 3.70 -4.00
N GLU A 76 52.91 3.90 -3.86
CA GLU A 76 52.25 3.92 -2.55
C GLU A 76 52.27 2.54 -1.90
N MET A 77 52.37 2.52 -0.57
CA MET A 77 52.45 1.27 0.21
C MET A 77 51.09 0.63 0.47
N PHE A 78 50.00 1.33 0.16
CA PHE A 78 48.64 0.87 0.39
C PHE A 78 48.16 -0.08 -0.70
N THR A 79 47.39 -1.09 -0.30
CA THR A 79 46.82 -2.06 -1.25
C THR A 79 45.65 -1.44 -2.03
N ASN A 80 45.45 -1.90 -3.26
CA ASN A 80 44.27 -1.58 -4.09
C ASN A 80 43.19 -2.67 -4.02
N GLU A 81 43.27 -3.57 -3.02
CA GLU A 81 42.28 -4.63 -2.84
C GLU A 81 40.90 -4.03 -2.55
N SER A 82 39.86 -4.56 -3.18
CA SER A 82 38.47 -4.18 -2.90
C SER A 82 38.08 -4.59 -1.49
N TRP A 83 37.09 -3.92 -0.90
CA TRP A 83 36.50 -4.36 0.35
C TRP A 83 35.71 -5.64 0.14
N ASP A 84 35.86 -6.58 1.08
CA ASP A 84 35.07 -7.80 1.13
C ASP A 84 33.68 -7.50 1.67
N MET A 85 32.67 -8.15 1.08
CA MET A 85 31.29 -8.10 1.54
C MET A 85 30.93 -9.39 2.27
N SER A 86 30.32 -9.26 3.43
CA SER A 86 29.72 -10.38 4.16
C SER A 86 28.35 -10.00 4.73
N ILE A 87 27.50 -11.00 4.93
CA ILE A 87 26.22 -10.83 5.62
C ILE A 87 26.26 -11.73 6.85
N SER A 88 26.16 -11.13 8.03
CA SER A 88 26.13 -11.87 9.29
C SER A 88 25.48 -11.04 10.39
N GLY A 89 24.81 -11.70 11.35
CA GLY A 89 24.26 -11.01 12.52
C GLY A 89 23.16 -9.98 12.22
N GLY A 90 22.51 -10.05 11.06
CA GLY A 90 21.51 -9.06 10.64
C GLY A 90 22.12 -7.79 10.05
N GLU A 91 23.40 -7.82 9.68
CA GLU A 91 24.09 -6.71 9.00
C GLU A 91 24.72 -7.19 7.69
N MET A 92 24.72 -6.31 6.69
CA MET A 92 25.64 -6.37 5.57
C MET A 92 26.87 -5.54 5.92
N VAL A 93 28.04 -6.17 5.85
CA VAL A 93 29.33 -5.59 6.24
C VAL A 93 30.22 -5.54 5.02
N TRP A 94 30.74 -4.35 4.73
CA TRP A 94 31.81 -4.12 3.78
C TRP A 94 33.06 -3.71 4.54
N SER A 95 34.19 -4.37 4.32
CA SER A 95 35.42 -4.06 5.05
C SER A 95 36.68 -4.33 4.25
N ALA A 96 37.71 -3.51 4.47
CA ALA A 96 39.08 -3.90 4.16
C ALA A 96 39.59 -4.94 5.17
N ASP A 97 40.79 -5.50 4.93
CA ASP A 97 41.53 -6.21 5.97
C ASP A 97 41.60 -5.37 7.25
N SER A 98 41.56 -6.01 8.43
CA SER A 98 41.74 -5.31 9.69
C SER A 98 43.13 -4.67 9.82
N TYR A 99 43.25 -3.57 10.58
CA TYR A 99 44.54 -2.91 10.84
C TYR A 99 45.60 -3.87 11.39
N THR A 100 45.22 -4.77 12.30
CA THR A 100 46.12 -5.77 12.89
C THR A 100 46.63 -6.77 11.86
N ALA A 101 45.81 -7.14 10.87
CA ALA A 101 46.20 -8.08 9.82
C ALA A 101 47.06 -7.40 8.75
N ASN A 102 46.69 -6.18 8.38
CA ASN A 102 47.32 -5.44 7.31
C ASN A 102 47.16 -3.93 7.54
N GLU A 103 48.17 -3.28 8.13
CA GLU A 103 48.14 -1.82 8.33
C GLU A 103 48.06 -1.04 7.00
N MET A 104 48.41 -1.70 5.89
CA MET A 104 48.41 -1.15 4.53
C MET A 104 47.14 -1.45 3.74
N ALA A 105 46.11 -2.00 4.40
CA ALA A 105 44.83 -2.25 3.78
C ALA A 105 44.21 -0.98 3.18
N ASN A 106 43.30 -1.19 2.22
CA ASN A 106 42.62 -0.15 1.45
C ASN A 106 41.53 0.60 2.24
N ALA A 107 41.83 1.04 3.45
CA ALA A 107 40.96 1.89 4.25
C ALA A 107 40.71 3.26 3.57
N VAL A 108 39.62 3.95 3.93
CA VAL A 108 39.35 5.32 3.48
C VAL A 108 40.27 6.28 4.24
N ARG A 109 41.42 6.60 3.63
CA ARG A 109 42.48 7.44 4.22
C ARG A 109 42.31 8.92 3.86
N TRP A 110 43.27 9.74 4.28
CA TRP A 110 43.30 11.18 4.02
C TRP A 110 43.02 11.53 2.54
N ALA A 111 42.06 12.44 2.34
CA ALA A 111 41.62 12.93 1.03
C ALA A 111 41.21 11.82 0.04
N ASN A 112 40.65 10.71 0.54
CA ASN A 112 40.18 9.58 -0.26
C ASN A 112 38.66 9.41 -0.15
N LEU A 113 38.01 9.09 -1.27
CA LEU A 113 36.60 8.74 -1.36
C LEU A 113 36.46 7.31 -1.83
N GLN A 114 35.65 6.51 -1.15
CA GLN A 114 35.23 5.19 -1.61
C GLN A 114 33.71 5.11 -1.64
N ASN A 115 33.17 4.27 -2.54
CA ASN A 115 31.73 4.10 -2.67
C ASN A 115 31.30 2.63 -2.67
N ILE A 116 30.08 2.42 -2.20
CA ILE A 116 29.39 1.13 -2.19
C ILE A 116 28.05 1.30 -2.90
N THR A 117 27.79 0.42 -3.85
CA THR A 117 26.53 0.34 -4.59
C THR A 117 25.83 -0.98 -4.26
N ILE A 118 24.57 -0.90 -3.84
CA ILE A 118 23.70 -2.05 -3.60
C ILE A 118 22.45 -1.90 -4.45
N ILE A 119 22.05 -2.95 -5.18
CA ILE A 119 20.72 -3.02 -5.82
C ILE A 119 19.98 -4.20 -5.21
N THR A 120 18.77 -3.97 -4.72
CA THR A 120 17.94 -4.98 -4.06
C THR A 120 16.46 -4.65 -4.22
N GLU A 121 15.59 -5.62 -4.00
CA GLU A 121 14.13 -5.43 -3.97
C GLU A 121 13.66 -4.85 -2.63
N ALA A 122 14.54 -4.79 -1.62
CA ALA A 122 14.21 -4.18 -0.33
C ALA A 122 14.03 -2.65 -0.48
N GLU A 123 12.83 -2.18 -0.15
CA GLU A 123 12.48 -0.76 -0.16
C GLU A 123 13.27 0.04 0.87
N PRO A 124 13.51 1.35 0.65
CA PRO A 124 14.24 2.17 1.59
C PRO A 124 13.46 2.35 2.89
N THR A 125 14.13 2.13 4.01
CA THR A 125 13.64 2.49 5.35
C THR A 125 14.68 3.34 6.08
N THR A 126 14.27 4.08 7.10
CA THR A 126 15.21 4.83 7.93
C THR A 126 15.90 3.91 8.92
N GLY A 127 17.23 3.89 8.89
CA GLY A 127 18.06 3.09 9.80
C GLY A 127 19.44 3.69 10.00
N ASN A 128 20.30 3.00 10.75
CA ASN A 128 21.65 3.47 11.05
C ASN A 128 22.68 2.72 10.20
N VAL A 129 23.46 3.46 9.42
CA VAL A 129 24.73 2.99 8.87
C VAL A 129 25.81 3.18 9.93
N THR A 130 26.67 2.17 10.13
CA THR A 130 27.80 2.23 11.05
C THR A 130 29.11 2.26 10.26
N LEU A 131 29.96 3.24 10.53
CA LEU A 131 31.33 3.32 9.99
C LEU A 131 32.32 2.97 11.09
N ASP A 132 33.08 1.89 10.93
CA ASP A 132 34.11 1.53 11.90
C ASP A 132 35.44 2.19 11.54
N PHE A 133 36.13 2.74 12.54
CA PHE A 133 37.48 3.27 12.34
C PHE A 133 38.46 2.14 12.02
N PHE A 134 39.39 2.41 11.11
CA PHE A 134 40.38 1.43 10.71
C PHE A 134 41.45 1.24 11.80
N LYS A 135 42.05 2.34 12.28
CA LYS A 135 42.99 2.30 13.40
C LYS A 135 42.23 2.25 14.73
N PRO A 136 42.76 1.53 15.74
CA PRO A 136 42.13 1.46 17.06
C PRO A 136 42.06 2.85 17.73
N GLY A 137 41.00 3.08 18.52
CA GLY A 137 40.79 4.32 19.28
C GLY A 137 39.37 4.42 19.84
N SER A 138 39.04 5.56 20.44
CA SER A 138 37.69 5.85 20.95
C SER A 138 37.17 7.16 20.35
N PRO A 139 35.92 7.21 19.85
CA PRO A 139 34.97 6.09 19.73
C PRO A 139 35.43 5.06 18.68
N GLU A 140 34.96 3.81 18.76
CA GLU A 140 35.36 2.75 17.82
C GLU A 140 34.66 2.87 16.46
N ASN A 141 33.49 3.52 16.44
CA ASN A 141 32.68 3.70 15.24
C ASN A 141 31.87 5.00 15.29
N LEU A 142 31.28 5.32 14.14
CA LEU A 142 30.33 6.39 13.92
C LEU A 142 29.01 5.78 13.47
N GLN A 143 27.88 6.31 13.94
CA GLN A 143 26.55 5.91 13.48
C GLN A 143 25.89 7.09 12.76
N ILE A 144 25.36 6.83 11.58
CA ILE A 144 24.71 7.82 10.72
C ILE A 144 23.31 7.31 10.42
N GLN A 145 22.28 8.08 10.79
CA GLN A 145 20.91 7.77 10.45
C GLN A 145 20.62 8.21 9.01
N THR A 146 20.23 7.26 8.16
CA THR A 146 19.94 7.51 6.74
C THR A 146 19.02 6.42 6.17
N ASN A 147 18.78 6.43 4.86
CA ASN A 147 18.07 5.36 4.17
C ASN A 147 18.95 4.11 4.07
N VAL A 148 18.42 2.98 4.54
CA VAL A 148 19.01 1.64 4.43
C VAL A 148 18.00 0.68 3.78
N PRO A 149 18.44 -0.45 3.21
CA PRO A 149 17.54 -1.50 2.76
C PRO A 149 16.64 -2.01 3.90
N GLY A 150 15.33 -1.96 3.71
CA GLY A 150 14.35 -2.56 4.61
C GLY A 150 14.28 -4.09 4.47
N THR A 151 13.11 -4.66 4.73
CA THR A 151 12.86 -6.10 4.52
C THR A 151 12.23 -6.31 3.13
N SER A 152 12.79 -7.20 2.31
CA SER A 152 12.28 -7.59 0.99
C SER A 152 11.11 -8.57 1.06
N ILE A 153 10.49 -8.74 2.23
CA ILE A 153 9.26 -9.52 2.34
C ILE A 153 8.18 -8.66 1.65
N PRO A 154 7.38 -9.21 0.73
CA PRO A 154 6.19 -8.51 0.26
C PRO A 154 5.34 -8.19 1.50
N VAL A 155 5.22 -6.91 1.84
CA VAL A 155 4.41 -6.44 2.96
C VAL A 155 3.10 -5.93 2.39
N GLU A 156 1.99 -6.39 2.93
CA GLU A 156 0.69 -5.77 2.62
C GLU A 156 0.71 -4.34 3.17
N ALA A 157 0.34 -3.38 2.33
CA ALA A 157 0.18 -2.00 2.74
C ALA A 157 -1.09 -1.42 2.14
N ALA A 158 -1.39 -0.17 2.49
CA ALA A 158 -2.53 0.55 1.96
C ALA A 158 -2.42 0.66 0.43
N CYS A 159 -3.45 0.18 -0.24
CA CYS A 159 -3.71 0.37 -1.65
C CYS A 159 -4.85 1.37 -1.79
N CYS A 160 -4.55 2.56 -2.29
CA CYS A 160 -5.52 3.64 -2.41
C CYS A 160 -6.13 3.69 -3.80
N PHE A 161 -7.45 3.72 -3.86
CA PHE A 161 -8.19 3.88 -5.11
C PHE A 161 -8.71 5.32 -5.24
N PHE A 162 -9.09 5.67 -6.47
CA PHE A 162 -9.58 7.01 -6.79
C PHE A 162 -10.85 7.41 -6.04
N ASP A 163 -11.68 6.44 -5.70
CA ASP A 163 -12.89 6.67 -4.92
C ASP A 163 -12.61 6.89 -3.42
N GLY A 164 -11.33 6.93 -3.03
CA GLY A 164 -10.88 7.06 -1.65
C GLY A 164 -10.99 5.76 -0.87
N SER A 165 -11.39 4.65 -1.51
CA SER A 165 -11.37 3.34 -0.86
C SER A 165 -9.93 2.88 -0.63
N CYS A 166 -9.76 2.07 0.42
CA CYS A 166 -8.46 1.55 0.84
C CYS A 166 -8.56 0.05 1.10
N THR A 167 -7.70 -0.72 0.45
CA THR A 167 -7.49 -2.15 0.74
C THR A 167 -6.06 -2.37 1.23
N THR A 168 -5.83 -3.49 1.93
CA THR A 168 -4.47 -3.91 2.31
C THR A 168 -4.03 -4.99 1.34
N ASP A 169 -3.11 -4.64 0.43
CA ASP A 169 -2.64 -5.52 -0.64
C ASP A 169 -1.12 -5.43 -0.80
N PHE A 170 -0.55 -6.42 -1.48
CA PHE A 170 0.84 -6.35 -1.95
C PHE A 170 0.96 -5.35 -3.11
N ALA A 171 2.15 -4.77 -3.30
CA ALA A 171 2.37 -3.74 -4.32
C ALA A 171 1.98 -4.17 -5.75
N ASN A 172 2.28 -5.42 -6.13
CA ASN A 172 1.91 -5.98 -7.44
C ASN A 172 0.40 -6.16 -7.61
N ASP A 173 -0.29 -6.59 -6.55
CA ASP A 173 -1.73 -6.83 -6.58
C ASP A 173 -2.50 -5.51 -6.56
N CYS A 174 -2.03 -4.54 -5.76
CA CYS A 174 -2.56 -3.18 -5.71
C CYS A 174 -2.52 -2.50 -7.09
N THR A 175 -1.34 -2.49 -7.73
CA THR A 175 -1.18 -1.89 -9.06
C THR A 175 -1.98 -2.65 -10.13
N SER A 176 -2.09 -3.98 -10.01
CA SER A 176 -2.92 -4.80 -10.91
C SER A 176 -4.42 -4.51 -10.74
N ALA A 177 -4.84 -4.15 -9.53
CA ALA A 177 -6.21 -3.70 -9.23
C ALA A 177 -6.47 -2.24 -9.66
N GLY A 178 -5.45 -1.51 -10.12
CA GLY A 178 -5.55 -0.11 -10.53
C GLY A 178 -5.49 0.89 -9.36
N GLY A 179 -5.01 0.46 -8.19
CA GLY A 179 -4.77 1.33 -7.04
C GLY A 179 -3.31 1.78 -6.91
N ASP A 180 -3.10 2.77 -6.05
CA ASP A 180 -1.80 3.36 -5.72
C ASP A 180 -1.29 2.82 -4.37
N TYR A 181 -0.18 2.06 -4.42
CA TYR A 181 0.45 1.48 -3.24
C TYR A 181 1.18 2.56 -2.42
N GLN A 182 0.84 2.70 -1.14
CA GLN A 182 1.31 3.80 -0.28
C GLN A 182 2.69 3.55 0.38
N GLY A 183 3.37 2.48 0.00
CA GLY A 183 4.66 2.08 0.57
C GLY A 183 4.52 1.15 1.77
N SER A 184 5.55 0.33 1.99
CA SER A 184 5.56 -0.67 3.06
C SER A 184 5.26 -0.05 4.44
N GLN A 185 4.45 -0.76 5.25
CA GLN A 185 4.02 -0.39 6.60
C GLN A 185 2.99 0.77 6.71
N VAL A 186 2.59 1.41 5.61
CA VAL A 186 1.42 2.30 5.61
C VAL A 186 0.16 1.45 5.62
N VAL A 187 -0.71 1.63 6.61
CA VAL A 187 -1.94 0.80 6.76
C VAL A 187 -3.19 1.64 6.52
N CYS A 188 -4.25 1.05 5.98
CA CYS A 188 -5.53 1.73 5.77
C CYS A 188 -6.11 2.35 7.04
N ALA A 189 -5.83 1.76 8.21
CA ALA A 189 -6.28 2.28 9.51
C ALA A 189 -5.72 3.69 9.83
N SER A 190 -4.67 4.15 9.13
CA SER A 190 -4.11 5.50 9.27
C SER A 190 -4.80 6.54 8.39
N ASP A 191 -5.82 6.14 7.61
CA ASP A 191 -6.52 6.96 6.62
C ASP A 191 -5.57 7.64 5.61
N PRO A 192 -4.72 6.88 4.90
CA PRO A 192 -3.74 7.45 3.98
C PRO A 192 -4.34 7.88 2.62
N CYS A 193 -5.57 7.44 2.30
CA CYS A 193 -6.16 7.67 0.99
C CYS A 193 -6.98 8.97 0.95
N GLU A 194 -6.61 9.87 0.05
CA GLU A 194 -7.31 11.14 -0.11
C GLU A 194 -8.75 10.91 -0.60
N GLN A 195 -9.71 11.53 0.10
CA GLN A 195 -11.11 11.44 -0.27
C GLN A 195 -11.39 12.19 -1.59
N PRO A 196 -12.17 11.61 -2.52
CA PRO A 196 -12.37 12.20 -3.83
C PRO A 196 -13.12 13.54 -3.76
N THR A 197 -12.63 14.54 -4.47
CA THR A 197 -13.29 15.86 -4.61
C THR A 197 -13.98 16.05 -5.97
N THR A 198 -13.75 15.11 -6.89
CA THR A 198 -14.31 15.09 -8.24
C THR A 198 -15.01 13.76 -8.53
N GLY A 199 -15.87 13.76 -9.54
CA GLY A 199 -16.42 12.55 -10.12
C GLY A 199 -16.93 12.77 -11.54
N ALA A 200 -17.39 11.72 -12.20
CA ALA A 200 -17.89 11.80 -13.57
C ALA A 200 -19.09 12.76 -13.64
N CYS A 201 -19.00 13.76 -14.52
CA CYS A 201 -20.08 14.67 -14.85
C CYS A 201 -20.65 14.35 -16.22
N CYS A 202 -21.92 13.97 -16.26
CA CYS A 202 -22.62 13.52 -17.44
C CYS A 202 -23.44 14.65 -18.05
N ILE A 203 -23.07 15.10 -19.25
CA ILE A 203 -23.78 16.12 -20.03
C ILE A 203 -24.29 15.45 -21.31
N GLY A 204 -25.47 14.85 -21.24
CA GLY A 204 -25.95 13.99 -22.32
C GLY A 204 -25.06 12.75 -22.45
N ILE A 205 -24.35 12.63 -23.58
CA ILE A 205 -23.39 11.54 -23.83
C ILE A 205 -21.94 11.91 -23.48
N ASP A 206 -21.68 13.21 -23.26
CA ASP A 206 -20.33 13.69 -22.94
C ASP A 206 -20.05 13.50 -21.45
N CYS A 207 -18.81 13.12 -21.14
CA CYS A 207 -18.34 12.91 -19.78
C CYS A 207 -17.09 13.74 -19.50
N THR A 208 -17.05 14.43 -18.37
CA THR A 208 -15.83 15.05 -17.84
C THR A 208 -15.78 14.92 -16.32
N ASP A 209 -14.63 14.60 -15.74
CA ASP A 209 -14.50 14.52 -14.29
C ASP A 209 -14.49 15.93 -13.67
N LEU A 210 -15.55 16.27 -12.92
CA LEU A 210 -15.75 17.59 -12.34
C LEU A 210 -16.23 17.46 -10.89
N GLY A 211 -15.95 18.49 -10.08
CA GLY A 211 -16.59 18.64 -8.77
C GLY A 211 -18.11 18.89 -8.91
N PRO A 212 -18.94 18.55 -7.90
CA PRO A 212 -20.40 18.60 -8.02
C PRO A 212 -20.96 19.97 -8.44
N ALA A 213 -20.41 21.06 -7.89
CA ALA A 213 -20.84 22.42 -8.21
C ALA A 213 -20.49 22.82 -9.65
N ALA A 214 -19.31 22.42 -10.14
CA ALA A 214 -18.89 22.67 -11.51
C ALA A 214 -19.71 21.84 -12.50
N CYS A 215 -20.04 20.59 -12.14
CA CYS A 215 -20.89 19.74 -12.95
C CYS A 215 -22.30 20.34 -13.11
N ALA A 216 -22.91 20.78 -12.00
CA ALA A 216 -24.21 21.45 -12.03
C ALA A 216 -24.16 22.76 -12.84
N ALA A 217 -23.10 23.56 -12.71
CA ALA A 217 -22.91 24.78 -13.49
C ALA A 217 -22.75 24.52 -14.99
N ALA A 218 -22.19 23.37 -15.37
CA ALA A 218 -22.10 22.92 -16.75
C ALA A 218 -23.41 22.34 -17.30
N GLY A 219 -24.47 22.25 -16.47
CA GLY A 219 -25.75 21.66 -16.83
C GLY A 219 -25.73 20.12 -16.86
N GLY A 220 -24.72 19.50 -16.27
CA GLY A 220 -24.57 18.05 -16.19
C GLY A 220 -25.16 17.45 -14.92
N THR A 221 -25.30 16.12 -14.94
CA THR A 221 -25.66 15.31 -13.76
C THR A 221 -24.41 14.62 -13.25
N SER A 222 -24.12 14.75 -11.95
CA SER A 222 -22.99 14.07 -11.34
C SER A 222 -23.32 12.59 -11.10
N ALA A 223 -22.40 11.70 -11.46
CA ALA A 223 -22.48 10.27 -11.13
C ALA A 223 -22.00 9.95 -9.70
N GLY A 224 -21.62 10.96 -8.91
CA GLY A 224 -21.08 10.82 -7.55
C GLY A 224 -19.57 11.05 -7.49
N LEU A 225 -19.07 11.50 -6.33
CA LEU A 225 -17.62 11.63 -6.09
C LEU A 225 -16.94 10.26 -6.17
N GLY A 226 -15.71 10.20 -6.69
CA GLY A 226 -14.95 8.95 -6.84
C GLY A 226 -15.32 8.13 -8.07
N THR A 227 -16.30 8.57 -8.87
CA THR A 227 -16.58 7.95 -10.18
C THR A 227 -15.72 8.58 -11.28
N ARG A 228 -15.32 7.81 -12.30
CA ARG A 228 -14.51 8.31 -13.42
C ARG A 228 -15.20 8.17 -14.76
N CYS A 229 -14.96 9.14 -15.63
CA CYS A 229 -15.33 9.04 -17.04
C CYS A 229 -14.62 7.90 -17.78
N SER A 230 -13.36 7.60 -17.41
CA SER A 230 -12.60 6.49 -17.97
C SER A 230 -13.24 5.13 -17.71
N ASP A 231 -14.01 5.04 -16.61
CA ASP A 231 -14.56 3.78 -16.10
C ASP A 231 -16.06 3.70 -16.41
N ASN A 232 -16.48 4.33 -17.52
CA ASN A 232 -17.86 4.39 -17.96
C ASN A 232 -18.82 4.99 -16.91
N GLY A 233 -18.37 5.98 -16.12
CA GLY A 233 -19.18 6.59 -15.06
C GLY A 233 -20.50 7.24 -15.50
N CYS A 234 -20.66 7.50 -16.81
CA CYS A 234 -21.91 8.01 -17.40
C CYS A 234 -22.76 6.93 -18.10
N VAL A 235 -22.40 5.66 -17.96
CA VAL A 235 -23.23 4.55 -18.43
C VAL A 235 -24.25 4.22 -17.35
N PRO A 236 -25.56 4.35 -17.63
CA PRO A 236 -26.59 3.91 -16.70
C PRO A 236 -26.44 2.43 -16.36
N GLN A 237 -26.64 2.09 -15.09
CA GLN A 237 -26.59 0.73 -14.57
C GLN A 237 -27.98 0.26 -14.16
N ALA A 238 -28.13 -1.02 -13.85
CA ALA A 238 -29.38 -1.56 -13.33
C ALA A 238 -29.61 -1.02 -11.91
N CYS A 239 -30.67 -0.24 -11.74
CA CYS A 239 -31.13 0.25 -10.47
C CYS A 239 -32.34 -0.54 -10.01
N CYS A 240 -32.16 -1.40 -9.02
CA CYS A 240 -33.22 -2.16 -8.40
C CYS A 240 -33.86 -1.35 -7.28
N LEU A 241 -35.15 -1.12 -7.37
CA LEU A 241 -35.92 -0.48 -6.31
C LEU A 241 -36.43 -1.54 -5.33
N GLY A 242 -36.80 -1.11 -4.12
CA GLY A 242 -37.40 -1.99 -3.12
C GLY A 242 -38.67 -2.70 -3.60
N SER A 243 -39.36 -2.16 -4.61
CA SER A 243 -40.53 -2.77 -5.26
C SER A 243 -40.21 -3.92 -6.22
N GLY A 244 -38.93 -4.26 -6.44
CA GLY A 244 -38.50 -5.20 -7.47
C GLY A 244 -38.43 -4.60 -8.89
N ASP A 245 -38.81 -3.34 -9.07
CA ASP A 245 -38.66 -2.64 -10.35
C ASP A 245 -37.18 -2.40 -10.68
N CYS A 246 -36.81 -2.65 -11.93
CA CYS A 246 -35.50 -2.27 -12.45
C CYS A 246 -35.57 -1.05 -13.36
N LEU A 247 -34.82 -0.01 -13.03
CA LEU A 247 -34.64 1.18 -13.86
C LEU A 247 -33.20 1.30 -14.33
N SER A 248 -32.98 1.75 -15.57
CA SER A 248 -31.64 2.07 -16.05
C SER A 248 -31.29 3.51 -15.65
N LEU A 249 -30.56 3.67 -14.55
CA LEU A 249 -30.21 4.97 -13.97
C LEU A 249 -28.70 5.06 -13.75
N LEU A 250 -28.17 6.28 -13.70
CA LEU A 250 -26.81 6.49 -13.21
C LEU A 250 -26.72 6.01 -11.74
N PRO A 251 -25.58 5.44 -11.30
CA PRO A 251 -25.43 4.92 -9.94
C PRO A 251 -25.82 5.91 -8.84
N ALA A 252 -25.40 7.17 -8.92
CA ALA A 252 -25.80 8.19 -7.95
C ALA A 252 -27.30 8.51 -7.98
N THR A 253 -27.93 8.53 -9.17
CA THR A 253 -29.38 8.71 -9.28
C THR A 253 -30.11 7.52 -8.68
N CYS A 254 -29.59 6.30 -8.86
CA CYS A 254 -30.15 5.11 -8.27
C CYS A 254 -30.18 5.17 -6.74
N LEU A 255 -29.04 5.50 -6.13
CA LEU A 255 -28.94 5.66 -4.68
C LEU A 255 -29.82 6.81 -4.17
N ALA A 256 -29.93 7.92 -4.92
CA ALA A 256 -30.76 9.06 -4.55
C ALA A 256 -32.26 8.74 -4.54
N VAL A 257 -32.72 7.75 -5.32
CA VAL A 257 -34.11 7.26 -5.29
C VAL A 257 -34.30 6.06 -4.35
N GLY A 258 -33.28 5.70 -3.57
CA GLY A 258 -33.33 4.59 -2.62
C GLY A 258 -33.21 3.21 -3.25
N GLY A 259 -32.72 3.12 -4.48
CA GLY A 259 -32.43 1.85 -5.16
C GLY A 259 -31.02 1.34 -4.90
N SER A 260 -30.79 0.06 -5.20
CA SER A 260 -29.49 -0.61 -5.19
C SER A 260 -29.01 -0.88 -6.61
N VAL A 261 -27.69 -0.89 -6.81
CA VAL A 261 -27.07 -1.21 -8.10
C VAL A 261 -26.59 -2.66 -8.07
N GLU A 262 -27.16 -3.53 -8.89
CA GLU A 262 -26.85 -4.98 -8.87
C GLU A 262 -26.10 -5.47 -10.12
N SER A 263 -26.28 -4.82 -11.26
CA SER A 263 -25.66 -5.23 -12.53
C SER A 263 -25.51 -4.05 -13.50
N THR A 264 -24.90 -4.30 -14.65
CA THR A 264 -24.75 -3.29 -15.71
C THR A 264 -26.05 -2.99 -16.46
N GLU A 265 -27.01 -3.92 -16.55
CA GLU A 265 -28.26 -3.72 -17.30
C GLU A 265 -29.44 -4.44 -16.65
N CYS A 266 -30.63 -3.84 -16.73
CA CYS A 266 -31.84 -4.44 -16.16
C CYS A 266 -32.24 -5.80 -16.75
N ALA A 267 -31.78 -6.12 -17.96
CA ALA A 267 -32.03 -7.43 -18.57
C ALA A 267 -31.26 -8.56 -17.86
N SER A 268 -30.19 -8.24 -17.14
CA SER A 268 -29.37 -9.19 -16.38
C SER A 268 -29.48 -9.00 -14.86
N ALA A 269 -30.20 -7.99 -14.40
CA ALA A 269 -30.49 -7.78 -12.99
C ALA A 269 -31.62 -8.71 -12.54
N SER A 270 -31.41 -9.41 -11.43
CA SER A 270 -32.47 -10.22 -10.82
C SER A 270 -33.46 -9.35 -10.06
N CYS A 271 -33.05 -8.14 -9.64
CA CYS A 271 -33.80 -7.19 -8.81
C CYS A 271 -34.72 -7.91 -7.83
N SER A 272 -34.09 -8.84 -7.11
CA SER A 272 -34.79 -9.70 -6.18
C SER A 272 -35.39 -8.78 -5.13
N THR A 273 -36.72 -8.77 -5.02
CA THR A 273 -37.32 -8.39 -3.75
C THR A 273 -36.72 -9.33 -2.71
N PRO A 274 -36.26 -8.84 -1.54
CA PRO A 274 -35.86 -9.74 -0.46
C PRO A 274 -36.99 -10.74 -0.29
N SER A 275 -36.70 -12.04 -0.34
CA SER A 275 -37.71 -13.04 -0.07
C SER A 275 -38.22 -12.80 1.35
N CYS A 276 -39.40 -12.23 1.47
CA CYS A 276 -40.08 -12.09 2.73
C CYS A 276 -40.60 -13.49 3.06
N GLU A 277 -39.80 -14.26 3.78
CA GLU A 277 -40.19 -15.61 4.25
C GLU A 277 -41.51 -15.58 5.06
N SER A 278 -41.94 -14.38 5.49
CA SER A 278 -43.21 -14.11 6.15
C SER A 278 -44.42 -13.86 5.24
N ASP A 279 -44.24 -13.74 3.91
CA ASP A 279 -45.34 -13.74 2.92
C ASP A 279 -45.62 -15.19 2.54
N VAL A 280 -46.50 -15.80 3.31
CA VAL A 280 -46.78 -17.23 3.27
C VAL A 280 -47.59 -17.57 2.03
N ASP A 281 -48.37 -16.62 1.51
CA ASP A 281 -49.29 -16.83 0.39
C ASP A 281 -48.81 -16.27 -0.96
N ASN A 282 -47.64 -15.63 -0.93
CA ASN A 282 -46.90 -15.07 -2.07
C ASN A 282 -47.70 -14.00 -2.82
N ASP A 283 -48.49 -13.19 -2.09
CA ASP A 283 -49.25 -12.07 -2.67
C ASP A 283 -48.46 -10.75 -2.72
N GLY A 284 -47.23 -10.75 -2.20
CA GLY A 284 -46.31 -9.60 -2.14
C GLY A 284 -46.47 -8.74 -0.89
N PHE A 285 -47.30 -9.16 0.08
CA PHE A 285 -47.56 -8.39 1.30
C PHE A 285 -47.65 -9.30 2.52
N VAL A 286 -46.83 -9.07 3.55
CA VAL A 286 -47.02 -9.69 4.86
C VAL A 286 -48.18 -9.00 5.59
N ASN A 287 -49.33 -9.66 5.63
CA ASN A 287 -50.55 -9.09 6.15
C ASN A 287 -51.41 -10.10 6.96
N PHE A 288 -52.69 -9.76 7.16
CA PHE A 288 -53.59 -10.57 7.97
C PHE A 288 -53.90 -11.93 7.34
N ASN A 289 -53.82 -12.06 6.01
CA ASN A 289 -54.01 -13.32 5.32
C ASN A 289 -52.88 -14.31 5.65
N ASP A 290 -51.63 -13.85 5.68
CA ASP A 290 -50.46 -14.65 6.10
C ASP A 290 -50.57 -15.08 7.56
N LEU A 291 -50.95 -14.15 8.44
CA LEU A 291 -51.13 -14.45 9.86
C LEU A 291 -52.18 -15.55 10.07
N ILE A 292 -53.26 -15.53 9.29
CA ILE A 292 -54.27 -16.59 9.36
C ILE A 292 -53.68 -17.92 8.91
N GLN A 293 -52.84 -17.96 7.87
CA GLN A 293 -52.22 -19.20 7.40
C GLN A 293 -51.30 -19.80 8.45
N VAL A 294 -50.41 -19.01 9.06
CA VAL A 294 -49.56 -19.43 10.19
C VAL A 294 -50.41 -19.98 11.36
N LEU A 295 -51.45 -19.25 11.76
CA LEU A 295 -52.32 -19.68 12.86
C LEU A 295 -53.17 -20.92 12.55
N SER A 296 -53.47 -21.17 11.28
CA SER A 296 -54.27 -22.32 10.86
C SER A 296 -53.45 -23.60 10.62
N ARG A 297 -52.11 -23.49 10.67
CA ARG A 297 -51.17 -24.61 10.51
C ARG A 297 -50.31 -24.90 11.76
N TRP A 298 -50.81 -24.58 12.94
CA TRP A 298 -50.09 -24.75 14.21
C TRP A 298 -49.60 -26.20 14.48
N GLY A 299 -48.34 -26.34 14.91
CA GLY A 299 -47.70 -27.61 15.28
C GLY A 299 -46.69 -28.12 14.24
N ASP A 300 -46.41 -29.42 14.27
CA ASP A 300 -45.37 -30.04 13.43
C ASP A 300 -45.60 -29.75 11.93
N CYS A 301 -44.60 -29.15 11.32
CA CYS A 301 -44.65 -28.78 9.92
C CYS A 301 -43.23 -28.82 9.35
N LEU A 302 -42.91 -29.91 8.67
CA LEU A 302 -41.62 -30.07 8.01
C LEU A 302 -41.76 -29.59 6.57
N ASP A 303 -40.97 -28.57 6.21
CA ASP A 303 -40.95 -27.94 4.88
C ASP A 303 -42.28 -27.32 4.46
N CYS A 304 -42.88 -26.47 5.31
CA CYS A 304 -44.07 -25.68 4.93
C CYS A 304 -43.81 -24.17 5.05
N PRO A 305 -44.50 -23.33 4.24
CA PRO A 305 -44.32 -21.88 4.28
C PRO A 305 -44.68 -21.24 5.63
N GLU A 306 -45.52 -21.89 6.44
CA GLU A 306 -45.93 -21.40 7.75
C GLU A 306 -44.87 -21.55 8.85
N ASP A 307 -43.84 -22.40 8.66
CA ASP A 307 -42.67 -22.57 9.55
C ASP A 307 -41.56 -21.62 9.08
N ILE A 308 -41.74 -20.34 9.40
CA ILE A 308 -40.97 -19.20 8.89
C ILE A 308 -39.53 -19.25 9.40
N ASP A 309 -39.30 -19.71 10.64
CA ASP A 309 -37.94 -19.82 11.20
C ASP A 309 -37.27 -21.19 10.95
N ALA A 310 -37.94 -22.07 10.18
CA ALA A 310 -37.50 -23.40 9.81
C ALA A 310 -37.10 -24.29 11.01
N SER A 311 -37.80 -24.13 12.14
CA SER A 311 -37.59 -24.93 13.34
C SER A 311 -38.15 -26.35 13.23
N GLY A 312 -38.97 -26.62 12.21
CA GLY A 312 -39.72 -27.85 11.99
C GLY A 312 -41.10 -27.86 12.66
N THR A 313 -41.51 -26.73 13.26
CA THR A 313 -42.78 -26.57 13.99
C THR A 313 -43.32 -25.15 13.85
N VAL A 314 -44.58 -25.01 13.44
CA VAL A 314 -45.28 -23.71 13.45
C VAL A 314 -45.72 -23.38 14.86
N ASP A 315 -45.06 -22.41 15.49
CA ASP A 315 -45.33 -21.94 16.83
C ASP A 315 -45.33 -20.41 16.99
N PHE A 316 -45.12 -19.94 18.21
CA PHE A 316 -45.17 -18.50 18.50
C PHE A 316 -43.98 -17.74 17.89
N ASN A 317 -42.84 -18.38 17.67
CA ASN A 317 -41.68 -17.76 17.05
C ASN A 317 -41.97 -17.41 15.58
N ASP A 318 -42.72 -18.24 14.85
CA ASP A 318 -43.16 -17.92 13.49
C ASP A 318 -44.08 -16.71 13.45
N VAL A 319 -44.98 -16.58 14.43
CA VAL A 319 -45.84 -15.39 14.56
C VAL A 319 -45.01 -14.14 14.84
N LEU A 320 -43.92 -14.25 15.63
CA LEU A 320 -43.01 -13.13 15.87
C LEU A 320 -42.24 -12.75 14.61
N SER A 321 -41.73 -13.74 13.87
CA SER A 321 -41.06 -13.54 12.59
C SER A 321 -41.98 -12.83 11.60
N LEU A 322 -43.23 -13.29 11.47
CA LEU A 322 -44.24 -12.67 10.62
C LEU A 322 -44.52 -11.21 10.99
N LEU A 323 -44.77 -10.93 12.27
CA LEU A 323 -45.08 -9.58 12.73
C LEU A 323 -43.87 -8.63 12.65
N SER A 324 -42.65 -9.15 12.57
CA SER A 324 -41.44 -8.35 12.44
C SER A 324 -41.24 -7.74 11.04
N PHE A 325 -41.95 -8.25 10.03
CA PHE A 325 -41.89 -7.81 8.63
C PHE A 325 -43.27 -7.43 8.06
N TRP A 326 -44.18 -6.91 8.90
CA TRP A 326 -45.53 -6.54 8.49
C TRP A 326 -45.55 -5.40 7.46
N GLY A 327 -46.13 -5.63 6.27
CA GLY A 327 -46.22 -4.65 5.20
C GLY A 327 -45.88 -5.22 3.81
N GLU A 328 -45.56 -4.32 2.89
CA GLU A 328 -45.06 -4.68 1.55
C GLU A 328 -43.74 -5.43 1.63
N CYS A 329 -43.64 -6.48 0.82
CA CYS A 329 -42.38 -6.96 0.29
C CYS A 329 -42.04 -6.17 -0.98
#